data_AF-A0A372F4E9-F1
#
_entry.id   AF-A0A372F4E9-F1
#
_cell.length_a   1.000
_cell.length_b   1.000
_cell.length_c   1.000
_cell.angle_alpha   90.00
_cell.angle_beta   90.00
_cell.angle_gamma   90.00
#
_symmetry.space_group_name_H-M   'P 1'
#
loop_
_entity.id
_entity.type
_entity.pdbx_description
1 polymer ?
#
loop_
_entity_poly.entity_id
_entity_poly.type
_entity_poly.pdbx_seq_one_letter_code
_entity_poly.pdbx_strand_id
1 'polypeptide(L)'
;MRLFLTFLYFPLWSLTPLYSQTKEQYQHDLSALHTLLKKTPSYKDQITGVSLEKYTTLYESLMKDTTSLTSYHYFINLAKLVMPIHDGHLSSAQMRDFANFKDRVSIEKYVASQEFKDFPSYSINIDSLKTVLKEKSADSVEGIYYYDKYYQIGIVRITPNEYIGVIVDKHEEMNLWEKGQIALHLYEYEPHYFKAVYAHPLTKNFILYNNERLENQSFINSYFYLSYTETIYRKNLPVIDYTNLPKEAPMFQLKNLTKNTQYLLIKNFSANSFIVKQSNAFMIASEPD
;
A
#
# COMPACT_ATOMS: atom_id res chain seq x y z
N MET A 1 51.48 24.06 50.51
CA MET A 1 50.39 23.06 50.40
C MET A 1 49.90 23.10 48.95
N ARG A 2 50.17 22.04 48.17
CA ARG A 2 49.90 21.99 46.72
C ARG A 2 48.42 21.68 46.47
N LEU A 3 47.70 22.53 45.73
CA LEU A 3 46.37 22.22 45.20
C LEU A 3 46.53 21.30 43.98
N PHE A 4 45.96 20.10 44.05
CA PHE A 4 45.76 19.23 42.90
C PHE A 4 44.41 19.57 42.25
N LEU A 5 44.42 20.11 41.02
CA LEU A 5 43.25 20.13 40.14
C LEU A 5 43.13 18.75 39.49
N THR A 6 42.07 18.02 39.80
CA THR A 6 41.70 16.78 39.10
C THR A 6 40.75 17.15 37.96
N PHE A 7 41.23 17.07 36.72
CA PHE A 7 40.39 17.18 35.52
C PHE A 7 39.65 15.86 35.31
N LEU A 8 38.34 15.87 35.50
CA LEU A 8 37.47 14.73 35.23
C LEU A 8 37.17 14.70 33.72
N TYR A 9 37.81 13.78 32.99
CA TYR A 9 37.50 13.50 31.59
C TYR A 9 36.18 12.71 31.52
N PHE A 10 35.09 13.38 31.17
CA PHE A 10 33.87 12.70 30.70
C PHE A 10 34.07 12.32 29.23
N PRO A 11 34.06 11.03 28.86
CA PRO A 11 33.98 10.65 27.45
C PRO A 11 32.61 11.06 26.93
N LEU A 12 32.57 12.07 26.06
CA LEU A 12 31.41 12.33 25.20
C LEU A 12 31.19 11.10 24.34
N TRP A 13 30.28 10.22 24.76
CA TRP A 13 29.65 9.26 23.87
C TRP A 13 28.81 10.06 22.89
N SER A 14 29.28 10.16 21.65
CA SER A 14 28.48 10.64 20.54
C SER A 14 27.25 9.74 20.40
N LEU A 15 26.11 10.26 20.85
CA LEU A 15 24.80 9.77 20.45
C LEU A 15 24.76 9.89 18.92
N THR A 16 24.84 8.76 18.21
CA THR A 16 24.48 8.72 16.81
C THR A 16 22.95 8.91 16.74
N PRO A 17 22.44 9.96 16.08
CA PRO A 17 21.00 10.06 15.85
C PRO A 17 20.58 8.89 14.94
N LEU A 18 19.55 8.16 15.37
CA LEU A 18 18.85 7.21 14.52
C LEU A 18 18.36 7.92 13.24
N TYR A 19 18.70 7.33 12.09
CA TYR A 19 18.11 7.50 10.76
C TYR A 19 17.51 8.87 10.42
N SER A 20 18.36 9.89 10.27
CA SER A 20 18.02 11.02 9.40
C SER A 20 18.54 10.69 7.99
N GLN A 21 17.63 10.54 7.02
CA GLN A 21 18.03 10.40 5.62
C GLN A 21 18.63 11.73 5.16
N THR A 22 19.91 11.69 4.77
CA THR A 22 20.59 12.91 4.36
C THR A 22 20.14 13.32 2.96
N LYS A 23 20.26 14.62 2.69
CA LYS A 23 20.03 15.18 1.36
C LYS A 23 20.87 14.49 0.30
N GLU A 24 22.13 14.22 0.62
CA GLU A 24 23.08 13.57 -0.26
C GLU A 24 22.65 12.14 -0.57
N GLN A 25 22.17 11.39 0.43
CA GLN A 25 21.67 10.02 0.23
C GLN A 25 20.42 10.01 -0.67
N TYR A 26 19.47 10.91 -0.42
CA TYR A 26 18.27 11.05 -1.26
C TYR A 26 18.61 11.31 -2.73
N GLN A 27 19.46 12.30 -2.99
CA GLN A 27 19.86 12.66 -4.33
C GLN A 27 20.65 11.55 -5.02
N HIS A 28 21.49 10.84 -4.27
CA HIS A 28 22.21 9.67 -4.75
C HIS A 28 21.24 8.56 -5.18
N ASP A 29 20.30 8.19 -4.32
CA ASP A 29 19.35 7.11 -4.61
C ASP A 29 18.40 7.46 -5.75
N LEU A 30 17.94 8.72 -5.83
CA LEU A 30 17.14 9.19 -6.96
C LEU A 30 17.92 9.13 -8.28
N SER A 31 19.21 9.50 -8.27
CA SER A 31 20.10 9.41 -9.43
C SER A 31 20.36 7.95 -9.84
N ALA A 32 20.55 7.06 -8.86
CA ALA A 32 20.74 5.64 -9.09
C ALA A 32 19.48 5.00 -9.69
N LEU A 33 18.30 5.31 -9.12
CA LEU A 33 17.01 4.87 -9.64
C LEU A 33 16.80 5.35 -11.07
N HIS A 34 17.02 6.64 -11.36
CA HIS A 34 16.92 7.18 -12.71
C HIS A 34 17.83 6.41 -13.69
N THR A 35 19.07 6.15 -13.31
CA THR A 35 20.03 5.40 -14.12
C THR A 35 19.57 3.97 -14.40
N LEU A 36 18.96 3.30 -13.41
CA LEU A 36 18.39 1.96 -13.57
C LEU A 36 17.17 1.98 -14.50
N LEU A 37 16.25 2.92 -14.32
CA LEU A 37 15.05 3.07 -15.15
C LEU A 37 15.42 3.28 -16.61
N LYS A 38 16.42 4.13 -16.93
CA LYS A 38 16.90 4.34 -18.31
C LYS A 38 17.36 3.08 -19.03
N LYS A 39 17.70 2.02 -18.31
CA LYS A 39 18.15 0.74 -18.88
C LYS A 39 16.99 -0.20 -19.21
N THR A 40 15.81 -0.01 -18.62
CA THR A 40 14.67 -0.90 -18.85
C THR A 40 14.11 -0.76 -20.28
N PRO A 41 13.55 -1.84 -20.85
CA PRO A 41 12.87 -1.76 -22.14
C PRO A 41 11.69 -0.77 -22.11
N SER A 42 10.86 -0.84 -21.07
CA SER A 42 9.70 0.04 -20.90
C SER A 42 10.06 1.52 -20.89
N TYR A 43 11.17 1.92 -20.26
CA TYR A 43 11.65 3.30 -20.34
C TYR A 43 12.05 3.68 -21.77
N LYS A 44 12.87 2.85 -22.43
CA LYS A 44 13.39 3.14 -23.76
C LYS A 44 12.28 3.29 -24.79
N ASP A 45 11.22 2.51 -24.65
CA ASP A 45 10.08 2.52 -25.56
C ASP A 45 9.13 3.70 -25.30
N GLN A 46 8.96 4.12 -24.04
CA GLN A 46 7.91 5.08 -23.64
C GLN A 46 8.42 6.50 -23.37
N ILE A 47 9.67 6.66 -22.91
CA ILE A 47 10.23 7.94 -22.47
C ILE A 47 11.07 8.53 -23.61
N THR A 48 10.39 8.96 -24.66
CA THR A 48 10.98 9.56 -25.88
C THR A 48 10.27 10.87 -26.27
N GLY A 49 10.90 11.69 -27.10
CA GLY A 49 10.32 12.97 -27.57
C GLY A 49 9.84 13.87 -26.42
N VAL A 50 8.59 14.35 -26.51
CA VAL A 50 7.97 15.20 -25.47
C VAL A 50 7.89 14.50 -24.09
N SER A 51 7.75 13.16 -24.07
CA SER A 51 7.73 12.39 -22.83
C SER A 51 9.08 12.47 -22.11
N LEU A 52 10.18 12.45 -22.86
CA LEU A 52 11.53 12.61 -22.31
C LEU A 52 11.76 13.99 -21.69
N GLU A 53 11.25 15.05 -22.32
CA GLU A 53 11.35 16.41 -21.77
C GLU A 53 10.59 16.53 -20.44
N LYS A 54 9.35 16.01 -20.39
CA LYS A 54 8.53 15.97 -19.16
C LYS A 54 9.21 15.14 -18.06
N TYR A 55 9.74 13.97 -18.41
CA TYR A 55 10.43 13.09 -17.48
C TYR A 55 11.72 13.74 -16.93
N THR A 56 12.51 14.39 -17.79
CA THR A 56 13.71 15.14 -17.37
C THR A 56 13.35 16.27 -16.41
N THR A 57 12.31 17.05 -16.74
CA THR A 57 11.79 18.13 -15.87
C THR A 57 11.35 17.60 -14.51
N LEU A 58 10.62 16.47 -14.50
CA LEU A 58 10.21 15.79 -13.27
C LEU A 58 11.44 15.39 -12.45
N TYR A 59 12.40 14.69 -13.06
CA TYR A 59 13.63 14.28 -12.38
C TYR A 59 14.38 15.46 -11.76
N GLU A 60 14.57 16.55 -12.50
CA GLU A 60 15.23 17.75 -11.99
C GLU A 60 14.45 18.41 -10.84
N SER A 61 13.12 18.41 -10.90
CA SER A 61 12.29 18.93 -9.81
C SER A 61 12.42 18.09 -8.54
N LEU A 62 12.42 16.76 -8.66
CA LEU A 62 12.58 15.83 -7.54
C LEU A 62 13.99 15.94 -6.94
N MET A 63 15.03 16.15 -7.74
CA MET A 63 16.40 16.38 -7.25
C MET A 63 16.53 17.66 -6.40
N LYS A 64 15.68 18.66 -6.65
CA LYS A 64 15.61 19.92 -5.91
C LYS A 64 14.71 19.85 -4.68
N ASP A 65 13.72 18.96 -4.70
CA ASP A 65 12.81 18.71 -3.57
C ASP A 65 13.51 17.91 -2.47
N THR A 66 14.33 18.63 -1.70
CA THR A 66 15.06 18.10 -0.54
C THR A 66 14.48 18.59 0.78
N THR A 67 13.25 19.10 0.75
CA THR A 67 12.53 19.64 1.90
C THR A 67 11.89 18.51 2.70
N SER A 68 12.17 18.44 4.00
CA SER A 68 11.57 17.47 4.94
C SER A 68 11.67 16.00 4.45
N LEU A 69 12.90 15.47 4.40
CA LEU A 69 13.22 14.09 4.00
C LEU A 69 12.80 13.05 5.05
N THR A 70 11.51 13.07 5.38
CA THR A 70 10.85 11.96 6.08
C THR A 70 10.87 10.72 5.18
N SER A 71 10.86 9.53 5.78
CA SER A 71 10.78 8.27 5.04
C SER A 71 9.60 8.21 4.06
N TYR A 72 8.50 8.90 4.41
CA TYR A 72 7.32 9.03 3.55
C TYR A 72 7.58 9.89 2.32
N HIS A 73 8.03 11.13 2.51
CA HIS A 73 8.32 12.06 1.41
C HIS A 73 9.39 11.51 0.47
N TYR A 74 10.43 10.90 1.06
CA TYR A 74 11.50 10.23 0.32
C TYR A 74 10.96 9.15 -0.61
N PHE A 75 10.17 8.21 -0.09
CA PHE A 75 9.63 7.13 -0.90
C PHE A 75 8.64 7.64 -1.95
N ILE A 76 7.77 8.60 -1.59
CA ILE A 76 6.84 9.22 -2.53
C ILE A 76 7.59 9.82 -3.72
N ASN A 77 8.69 10.54 -3.48
CA ASN A 77 9.47 11.14 -4.55
C ASN A 77 10.17 10.10 -5.44
N LEU A 78 10.71 9.03 -4.86
CA LEU A 78 11.22 7.90 -5.65
C LEU A 78 10.10 7.25 -6.48
N ALA A 79 8.91 7.07 -5.90
CA ALA A 79 7.76 6.49 -6.58
C ALA A 79 7.29 7.37 -7.74
N LYS A 80 7.24 8.70 -7.57
CA LYS A 80 6.89 9.66 -8.63
C LYS A 80 7.81 9.54 -9.84
N LEU A 81 9.09 9.21 -9.66
CA LEU A 81 10.00 8.99 -10.78
C LEU A 81 9.66 7.73 -11.59
N VAL A 82 9.06 6.71 -10.96
CA VAL A 82 8.65 5.46 -11.60
C VAL A 82 7.31 5.60 -12.34
N MET A 83 6.37 6.38 -11.80
CA MET A 83 4.98 6.47 -12.27
C MET A 83 4.77 6.76 -13.77
N PRO A 84 5.60 7.58 -14.45
CA PRO A 84 5.46 7.82 -15.89
C PRO A 84 5.72 6.60 -16.78
N ILE A 85 6.31 5.54 -16.23
CA ILE A 85 6.62 4.30 -16.96
C ILE A 85 5.46 3.33 -16.77
N HIS A 86 4.70 3.10 -17.83
CA HIS A 86 3.52 2.25 -17.85
C HIS A 86 3.94 0.79 -18.05
N ASP A 87 4.42 0.18 -16.96
CA ASP A 87 4.86 -1.22 -16.92
C ASP A 87 4.23 -1.93 -15.73
N GLY A 88 3.35 -2.89 -16.00
CA GLY A 88 2.64 -3.66 -14.96
C GLY A 88 3.54 -4.59 -14.15
N HIS A 89 4.77 -4.85 -14.61
CA HIS A 89 5.76 -5.67 -13.91
C HIS A 89 6.76 -4.81 -13.12
N LEU A 90 6.74 -3.49 -13.31
CA LEU A 90 7.59 -2.57 -12.59
C LEU A 90 6.94 -2.20 -11.25
N SER A 91 7.45 -2.78 -10.17
CA SER A 91 7.06 -2.46 -8.79
C SER A 91 8.20 -1.80 -8.04
N SER A 92 7.89 -0.86 -7.16
CA SER A 92 8.83 -0.30 -6.18
C SER A 92 8.29 -0.51 -4.78
N ALA A 93 9.13 -0.98 -3.87
CA ALA A 93 8.75 -1.19 -2.48
C ALA A 93 9.95 -0.94 -1.57
N GLN A 94 9.69 -0.35 -0.41
CA GLN A 94 10.67 -0.36 0.67
C GLN A 94 10.86 -1.80 1.16
N MET A 95 12.11 -2.13 1.46
CA MET A 95 12.43 -3.43 2.03
C MET A 95 11.76 -3.56 3.40
N ARG A 96 11.17 -4.74 3.65
CA ARG A 96 10.49 -5.03 4.91
C ARG A 96 11.50 -5.38 5.98
N ASP A 97 11.41 -4.72 7.13
CA ASP A 97 12.07 -5.19 8.35
C ASP A 97 11.09 -6.04 9.15
N PHE A 98 11.26 -7.37 9.10
CA PHE A 98 10.41 -8.29 9.84
C PHE A 98 10.77 -8.39 11.33
N ALA A 99 11.91 -7.86 11.77
CA ALA A 99 12.34 -7.98 13.16
C ALA A 99 11.36 -7.30 14.12
N ASN A 100 10.76 -6.19 13.69
CA ASN A 100 9.78 -5.45 14.48
C ASN A 100 8.40 -6.15 14.57
N PHE A 101 8.11 -7.10 13.69
CA PHE A 101 6.78 -7.70 13.55
C PHE A 101 6.76 -9.22 13.79
N LYS A 102 7.76 -9.74 14.48
CA LYS A 102 7.94 -11.18 14.72
C LYS A 102 7.05 -11.71 15.84
N ASP A 103 6.93 -10.95 16.93
CA ASP A 103 6.18 -11.33 18.11
C ASP A 103 5.57 -10.10 18.82
N ARG A 104 4.76 -10.36 19.84
CA ARG A 104 4.08 -9.30 20.59
C ARG A 104 5.06 -8.30 21.21
N VAL A 105 6.20 -8.76 21.72
CA VAL A 105 7.18 -7.91 22.39
C VAL A 105 7.88 -7.00 21.38
N SER A 106 8.23 -7.53 20.20
CA SER A 106 8.81 -6.72 19.12
C SER A 106 7.82 -5.65 18.63
N ILE A 107 6.54 -6.00 18.51
CA ILE A 107 5.48 -5.07 18.10
C ILE A 107 5.30 -3.95 19.13
N GLU A 108 5.21 -4.30 20.42
CA GLU A 108 5.06 -3.31 21.50
C GLU A 108 6.28 -2.35 21.54
N LYS A 109 7.49 -2.88 21.31
CA LYS A 109 8.70 -2.05 21.20
C LYS A 109 8.65 -1.11 19.99
N TYR A 110 8.20 -1.61 18.84
CA TYR A 110 8.05 -0.79 17.63
C TYR A 110 7.02 0.32 17.84
N VAL A 111 5.84 0.02 18.38
CA VAL A 111 4.79 1.01 18.67
C VAL A 111 5.26 2.10 19.65
N ALA A 112 6.13 1.75 20.60
CA ALA A 112 6.71 2.73 21.52
C ALA A 112 7.83 3.60 20.89
N SER A 113 8.36 3.20 19.73
CA SER A 113 9.51 3.84 19.09
C SER A 113 9.19 5.22 18.50
N GLN A 114 10.23 6.00 18.26
CA GLN A 114 10.10 7.28 17.57
C GLN A 114 9.70 7.10 16.10
N GLU A 115 10.17 6.03 15.45
CA GLU A 115 9.82 5.71 14.07
C GLU A 115 8.30 5.54 13.88
N PHE A 116 7.63 4.89 14.83
CA PHE A 116 6.17 4.75 14.79
C PHE A 116 5.43 6.07 15.05
N LYS A 117 5.93 6.88 15.97
CA LYS A 117 5.34 8.20 16.30
C LYS A 117 5.51 9.21 15.18
N ASP A 118 6.63 9.14 14.46
CA ASP A 118 6.96 9.99 13.32
C ASP A 118 6.39 9.45 11.99
N PHE A 119 5.65 8.34 12.04
CA PHE A 119 4.98 7.79 10.87
C PHE A 119 4.04 8.87 10.27
N PRO A 120 3.97 9.01 8.93
CA PRO A 120 3.25 10.11 8.30
C PRO A 120 1.80 10.19 8.80
N SER A 121 1.38 11.39 9.14
CA SER A 121 0.05 11.67 9.65
C SER A 121 -0.55 12.92 9.01
N TYR A 122 -1.87 13.00 9.01
CA TYR A 122 -2.63 14.12 8.48
C TYR A 122 -3.18 14.96 9.62
N SER A 123 -2.68 16.19 9.76
CA SER A 123 -2.91 17.06 10.91
C SER A 123 -4.26 17.79 10.85
N ILE A 124 -5.37 17.04 10.90
CA ILE A 124 -6.72 17.59 11.02
C ILE A 124 -7.53 16.85 12.10
N ASN A 125 -8.66 17.43 12.50
CA ASN A 125 -9.58 16.74 13.39
C ASN A 125 -10.20 15.52 12.67
N ILE A 126 -9.82 14.32 13.12
CA ILE A 126 -10.20 13.05 12.49
C ILE A 126 -11.68 12.72 12.66
N ASP A 127 -12.30 13.12 13.77
CA ASP A 127 -13.73 12.87 13.99
C ASP A 127 -14.58 13.79 13.10
N SER A 128 -14.18 15.05 12.94
CA SER A 128 -14.76 15.96 11.96
C SER A 128 -14.59 15.43 10.54
N LEU A 129 -13.40 14.93 10.20
CA LEU A 129 -13.13 14.34 8.89
C LEU A 129 -14.06 13.16 8.61
N LYS A 130 -14.16 12.23 9.57
CA LYS A 130 -15.02 11.05 9.44
C LYS A 130 -16.48 11.43 9.21
N THR A 131 -16.95 12.50 9.84
CA THR A 131 -18.31 13.00 9.67
C THR A 131 -18.53 13.49 8.24
N VAL A 132 -17.65 14.36 7.73
CA VAL A 132 -17.73 14.89 6.36
C VAL A 132 -17.65 13.77 5.31
N LEU A 133 -16.78 12.78 5.53
CA LEU A 133 -16.59 11.69 4.58
C LEU A 133 -17.76 10.71 4.52
N LYS A 134 -18.58 10.59 5.57
CA LYS A 134 -19.79 9.77 5.56
C LYS A 134 -20.89 10.34 4.67
N GLU A 135 -20.87 11.65 4.43
CA GLU A 135 -21.86 12.34 3.59
C GLU A 135 -21.48 12.32 2.10
N LYS A 136 -20.28 11.83 1.77
CA LYS A 136 -19.83 11.73 0.37
C LYS A 136 -20.63 10.67 -0.37
N SER A 137 -20.89 10.95 -1.65
CA SER A 137 -21.54 10.00 -2.55
C SER A 137 -20.80 8.66 -2.57
N ALA A 138 -21.56 7.56 -2.66
CA ALA A 138 -21.01 6.21 -2.79
C ALA A 138 -20.09 6.10 -4.01
N ASP A 139 -20.40 6.80 -5.10
CA ASP A 139 -19.64 6.79 -6.35
C ASP A 139 -18.42 7.72 -6.34
N SER A 140 -18.26 8.55 -5.31
CA SER A 140 -17.07 9.39 -5.17
C SER A 140 -15.83 8.55 -4.87
N VAL A 141 -14.63 9.00 -5.27
CA VAL A 141 -13.38 8.42 -4.76
C VAL A 141 -13.26 8.68 -3.25
N GLU A 142 -13.70 9.86 -2.80
CA GLU A 142 -13.71 10.22 -1.38
C GLU A 142 -14.75 9.40 -0.61
N GLY A 143 -14.45 9.12 0.66
CA GLY A 143 -15.35 8.39 1.54
C GLY A 143 -14.61 7.55 2.56
N ILE A 144 -15.36 6.71 3.28
CA ILE A 144 -14.81 5.76 4.26
C ILE A 144 -14.65 4.39 3.60
N TYR A 145 -13.45 3.82 3.69
CA TYR A 145 -13.13 2.49 3.22
C TYR A 145 -12.70 1.62 4.39
N TYR A 146 -13.20 0.40 4.40
CA TYR A 146 -12.90 -0.61 5.39
C TYR A 146 -11.75 -1.49 4.90
N TYR A 147 -10.80 -1.75 5.79
CA TYR A 147 -9.86 -2.85 5.65
C TYR A 147 -10.30 -3.98 6.57
N ASP A 148 -11.32 -4.70 6.11
CA ASP A 148 -12.02 -5.71 6.90
C ASP A 148 -12.54 -5.12 8.23
N LYS A 149 -12.63 -5.96 9.26
CA LYS A 149 -12.88 -5.57 10.65
C LYS A 149 -11.74 -4.80 11.34
N TYR A 150 -10.56 -4.66 10.72
CA TYR A 150 -9.37 -4.16 11.42
C TYR A 150 -9.34 -2.65 11.59
N TYR A 151 -9.59 -1.91 10.51
CA TYR A 151 -9.61 -0.45 10.56
C TYR A 151 -10.34 0.16 9.37
N GLN A 152 -10.61 1.45 9.49
CA GLN A 152 -11.21 2.28 8.46
C GLN A 152 -10.24 3.39 8.07
N ILE A 153 -10.15 3.64 6.77
CA ILE A 153 -9.49 4.82 6.22
C ILE A 153 -10.53 5.78 5.67
N GLY A 154 -10.31 7.07 5.88
CA GLY A 154 -10.99 8.14 5.19
C GLY A 154 -10.14 8.61 4.02
N ILE A 155 -10.66 8.53 2.81
CA ILE A 155 -9.99 9.04 1.61
C ILE A 155 -10.46 10.46 1.33
N VAL A 156 -9.50 11.38 1.25
CA VAL A 156 -9.71 12.81 1.01
C VAL A 156 -8.92 13.26 -0.19
N ARG A 157 -9.48 14.19 -0.96
CA ARG A 157 -8.76 14.84 -2.05
C ARG A 157 -7.84 15.94 -1.50
N ILE A 158 -6.57 15.95 -1.92
CA ILE A 158 -5.58 16.98 -1.54
C ILE A 158 -5.21 17.91 -2.69
N THR A 159 -5.27 17.41 -3.93
CA THR A 159 -5.15 18.20 -5.17
C THR A 159 -6.17 17.65 -6.18
N PRO A 160 -6.40 18.28 -7.34
CA PRO A 160 -7.39 17.78 -8.31
C PRO A 160 -7.25 16.29 -8.67
N ASN A 161 -6.01 15.77 -8.68
CA ASN A 161 -5.69 14.42 -9.09
C ASN A 161 -5.01 13.60 -7.98
N GLU A 162 -4.97 14.09 -6.74
CA GLU A 162 -4.29 13.40 -5.65
C GLU A 162 -5.19 13.25 -4.43
N TYR A 163 -5.07 12.09 -3.79
CA TYR A 163 -5.81 11.73 -2.59
C TYR A 163 -4.88 11.12 -1.57
N ILE A 164 -5.23 11.26 -0.29
CA ILE A 164 -4.60 10.50 0.79
C ILE A 164 -5.67 9.72 1.54
N GLY A 165 -5.32 8.53 2.00
CA GLY A 165 -6.14 7.73 2.89
C GLY A 165 -5.59 7.79 4.30
N VAL A 166 -6.42 8.23 5.24
CA VAL A 166 -6.04 8.51 6.63
C VAL A 166 -6.80 7.55 7.54
N ILE A 167 -6.15 6.95 8.53
CA ILE A 167 -6.83 6.10 9.52
C ILE A 167 -7.83 6.95 10.31
N VAL A 168 -9.13 6.65 10.17
CA VAL A 168 -10.20 7.35 10.90
C VAL A 168 -10.77 6.51 12.05
N ASP A 169 -10.60 5.20 11.98
CA ASP A 169 -11.06 4.28 13.01
C ASP A 169 -10.25 3.00 12.98
N LYS A 170 -10.17 2.31 14.11
CA LYS A 170 -9.46 1.03 14.21
C LYS A 170 -10.05 0.16 15.32
N HIS A 171 -9.93 -1.14 15.16
CA HIS A 171 -10.21 -2.10 16.21
C HIS A 171 -9.23 -1.92 17.37
N GLU A 172 -9.66 -2.21 18.60
CA GLU A 172 -8.84 -1.98 19.80
C GLU A 172 -7.57 -2.82 19.80
N GLU A 173 -7.67 -4.06 19.34
CA GLU A 173 -6.55 -4.99 19.18
C GLU A 173 -5.52 -4.55 18.12
N MET A 174 -5.84 -3.55 17.29
CA MET A 174 -4.95 -3.03 16.25
C MET A 174 -4.10 -1.90 16.79
N ASN A 175 -2.97 -2.27 17.40
CA ASN A 175 -1.98 -1.36 17.98
C ASN A 175 -0.92 -0.86 16.98
N LEU A 176 -0.87 -1.44 15.77
CA LEU A 176 0.03 -1.01 14.71
C LEU A 176 -0.50 0.17 13.89
N TRP A 177 -1.64 0.76 14.22
CA TRP A 177 -2.13 1.98 13.56
C TRP A 177 -2.64 2.98 14.60
N GLU A 178 -2.44 4.26 14.32
CA GLU A 178 -3.04 5.35 15.08
C GLU A 178 -3.98 6.16 14.19
N LYS A 179 -5.04 6.70 14.82
CA LYS A 179 -5.94 7.63 14.14
C LYS A 179 -5.14 8.84 13.64
N GLY A 180 -5.36 9.22 12.39
CA GLY A 180 -4.63 10.31 11.73
C GLY A 180 -3.39 9.86 10.95
N GLN A 181 -2.90 8.63 11.12
CA GLN A 181 -1.81 8.13 10.27
C GLN A 181 -2.25 7.96 8.81
N ILE A 182 -1.36 8.24 7.87
CA ILE A 182 -1.59 8.08 6.44
C ILE A 182 -1.30 6.63 6.05
N ALA A 183 -2.31 5.94 5.53
CA ALA A 183 -2.23 4.55 5.07
C ALA A 183 -1.95 4.44 3.57
N LEU A 184 -2.31 5.46 2.78
CA LEU A 184 -2.10 5.48 1.34
C LEU A 184 -2.05 6.88 0.74
N HIS A 185 -1.47 6.99 -0.46
CA HIS A 185 -1.52 8.15 -1.36
C HIS A 185 -1.89 7.65 -2.75
N LEU A 186 -2.91 8.27 -3.38
CA LEU A 186 -3.36 7.96 -4.73
C LEU A 186 -3.05 9.12 -5.68
N TYR A 187 -2.58 8.79 -6.87
CA TYR A 187 -2.39 9.70 -8.00
C TYR A 187 -3.29 9.24 -9.14
N GLU A 188 -4.40 9.95 -9.34
CA GLU A 188 -5.37 9.68 -10.39
C GLU A 188 -4.81 10.15 -11.73
N TYR A 189 -4.71 9.23 -12.70
CA TYR A 189 -4.24 9.55 -14.05
C TYR A 189 -5.33 9.43 -15.11
N GLU A 190 -6.37 8.63 -14.83
CA GLU A 190 -7.62 8.52 -15.57
C GLU A 190 -8.75 8.29 -14.55
N PRO A 191 -10.02 8.60 -14.88
CA PRO A 191 -11.13 8.40 -13.95
C PRO A 191 -11.14 6.97 -13.39
N HIS A 192 -11.02 6.84 -12.07
CA HIS A 192 -10.96 5.55 -11.35
C HIS A 192 -9.67 4.72 -11.53
N TYR A 193 -8.62 5.26 -12.16
CA TYR A 193 -7.32 4.61 -12.28
C TYR A 193 -6.23 5.41 -11.57
N PHE A 194 -5.46 4.71 -10.73
CA PHE A 194 -4.51 5.33 -9.82
C PHE A 194 -3.13 4.67 -9.87
N LYS A 195 -2.10 5.49 -9.69
CA LYS A 195 -0.84 5.04 -9.10
C LYS A 195 -1.00 5.18 -7.59
N ALA A 196 -0.84 4.09 -6.85
CA ALA A 196 -1.10 4.07 -5.43
C ALA A 196 0.17 3.75 -4.65
N VAL A 197 0.52 4.60 -3.69
CA VAL A 197 1.54 4.30 -2.69
C VAL A 197 0.83 3.90 -1.41
N TYR A 198 0.98 2.64 -1.04
CA TYR A 198 0.41 2.06 0.17
C TYR A 198 1.47 1.92 1.25
N ALA A 199 1.10 2.21 2.49
CA ALA A 199 1.79 1.66 3.64
C ALA A 199 1.27 0.24 3.90
N HIS A 200 2.18 -0.73 4.01
CA HIS A 200 1.76 -2.10 4.29
C HIS A 200 1.03 -2.18 5.64
N PRO A 201 -0.16 -2.80 5.73
CA PRO A 201 -0.97 -2.79 6.96
C PRO A 201 -0.25 -3.32 8.20
N LEU A 202 0.57 -4.37 8.02
CA LEU A 202 1.40 -4.94 9.09
C LEU A 202 2.76 -4.26 9.22
N THR A 203 3.60 -4.38 8.19
CA THR A 203 5.03 -4.02 8.25
C THR A 203 5.35 -2.55 7.97
N LYS A 204 4.36 -1.70 7.71
CA LYS A 204 4.49 -0.23 7.54
C LYS A 204 5.38 0.28 6.42
N ASN A 205 6.13 -0.58 5.75
CA ASN A 205 6.93 -0.23 4.58
C ASN A 205 6.02 0.25 3.44
N PHE A 206 6.50 1.23 2.66
CA PHE A 206 5.75 1.75 1.53
C PHE A 206 5.91 0.89 0.27
N ILE A 207 4.84 0.78 -0.52
CA ILE A 207 4.75 -0.04 -1.72
C ILE A 207 4.02 0.77 -2.81
N LEU A 208 4.60 0.85 -4.00
CA LEU A 208 3.98 1.44 -5.18
C LEU A 208 3.26 0.35 -6.00
N TYR A 209 1.95 0.51 -6.16
CA TYR A 209 1.12 -0.19 -7.13
C TYR A 209 0.80 0.73 -8.31
N ASN A 210 1.25 0.33 -9.50
CA ASN A 210 1.17 1.15 -10.71
C ASN A 210 -0.15 1.03 -11.49
N ASN A 211 -1.09 0.23 -10.98
CA ASN A 211 -2.30 -0.18 -11.69
C ASN A 211 -3.52 -0.26 -10.75
N GLU A 212 -3.57 0.54 -9.69
CA GLU A 212 -4.72 0.53 -8.79
C GLU A 212 -5.99 1.04 -9.48
N ARG A 213 -7.13 0.43 -9.16
CA ARG A 213 -8.42 0.74 -9.78
C ARG A 213 -9.51 0.81 -8.73
N LEU A 214 -10.36 1.82 -8.84
CA LEU A 214 -11.59 1.89 -8.07
C LEU A 214 -12.73 1.25 -8.87
N GLU A 215 -13.17 0.07 -8.45
CA GLU A 215 -14.27 -0.66 -9.08
C GLU A 215 -15.25 -1.13 -8.01
N ASN A 216 -16.55 -0.96 -8.25
CA ASN A 216 -17.60 -1.36 -7.29
C ASN A 216 -17.30 -0.84 -5.87
N GLN A 217 -16.91 0.44 -5.77
CA GLN A 217 -16.59 1.12 -4.52
C GLN A 217 -15.43 0.48 -3.73
N SER A 218 -14.52 -0.19 -4.44
CA SER A 218 -13.37 -0.93 -3.86
C SER A 218 -12.08 -0.69 -4.64
N PHE A 219 -10.94 -0.62 -3.94
CA PHE A 219 -9.62 -0.58 -4.55
C PHE A 219 -9.14 -2.01 -4.82
N ILE A 220 -9.40 -2.51 -6.03
CA ILE A 220 -9.34 -3.95 -6.31
C ILE A 220 -7.92 -4.53 -6.31
N ASN A 221 -6.88 -3.69 -6.39
CA ASN A 221 -5.49 -4.13 -6.34
C ASN A 221 -4.82 -3.84 -4.99
N SER A 222 -5.57 -3.38 -3.98
CA SER A 222 -5.03 -3.08 -2.65
C SER A 222 -4.89 -4.34 -1.79
N TYR A 223 -4.29 -5.38 -2.34
CA TYR A 223 -4.04 -6.66 -1.71
C TYR A 223 -2.63 -6.70 -1.14
N PHE A 224 -2.45 -7.20 0.09
CA PHE A 224 -1.16 -7.18 0.78
C PHE A 224 -0.77 -8.59 1.24
N TYR A 225 0.34 -9.10 0.69
CA TYR A 225 0.89 -10.40 1.10
C TYR A 225 1.46 -10.33 2.52
N LEU A 226 1.06 -11.28 3.38
CA LEU A 226 1.40 -11.32 4.82
C LEU A 226 0.82 -10.14 5.61
N SER A 227 -0.41 -9.73 5.28
CA SER A 227 -1.21 -8.79 6.06
C SER A 227 -2.13 -9.51 7.04
N TYR A 228 -2.90 -8.75 7.83
CA TYR A 228 -3.92 -9.30 8.74
C TYR A 228 -5.04 -10.04 8.01
N THR A 229 -5.25 -9.73 6.74
CA THR A 229 -6.33 -10.23 5.89
C THR A 229 -5.92 -10.15 4.43
N GLU A 230 -6.50 -11.05 3.65
CA GLU A 230 -6.37 -11.11 2.21
C GLU A 230 -7.41 -10.22 1.48
N THR A 231 -8.15 -9.40 2.22
CA THR A 231 -9.10 -8.44 1.64
C THR A 231 -8.42 -7.17 1.09
N ILE A 232 -9.25 -6.33 0.50
CA ILE A 232 -8.94 -5.04 -0.11
C ILE A 232 -9.70 -3.91 0.60
N TYR A 233 -9.29 -2.66 0.37
CA TYR A 233 -10.03 -1.48 0.82
C TYR A 233 -11.34 -1.33 0.05
N ARG A 234 -12.46 -1.24 0.77
CA ARG A 234 -13.80 -1.18 0.16
C ARG A 234 -14.76 -0.33 0.99
N LYS A 235 -15.65 0.42 0.36
CA LYS A 235 -16.65 1.24 1.11
C LYS A 235 -17.71 0.40 1.80
N ASN A 236 -18.03 -0.77 1.24
CA ASN A 236 -18.98 -1.70 1.82
C ASN A 236 -18.25 -2.96 2.26
N LEU A 237 -18.44 -3.36 3.51
CA LEU A 237 -18.05 -4.70 3.96
C LEU A 237 -18.81 -5.75 3.13
N PRO A 238 -18.18 -6.88 2.77
CA PRO A 238 -18.73 -7.77 1.76
C PRO A 238 -20.14 -8.26 2.13
N VAL A 239 -21.10 -7.94 1.27
CA VAL A 239 -22.23 -8.81 1.00
C VAL A 239 -21.69 -9.84 0.01
N ILE A 240 -21.52 -11.10 0.44
CA ILE A 240 -21.04 -12.28 -0.31
C ILE A 240 -20.39 -11.95 -1.67
N ASP A 241 -19.05 -11.99 -1.75
CA ASP A 241 -18.32 -11.81 -3.00
C ASP A 241 -18.43 -13.08 -3.87
N TYR A 242 -19.30 -13.03 -4.89
CA TYR A 242 -19.50 -14.15 -5.84
C TYR A 242 -18.40 -14.24 -6.90
N THR A 243 -17.52 -13.23 -7.00
CA THR A 243 -16.43 -13.16 -7.98
C THR A 243 -15.12 -13.67 -7.37
N ASN A 244 -14.79 -13.24 -6.16
CA ASN A 244 -13.59 -13.66 -5.41
C ASN A 244 -13.98 -14.56 -4.25
N LEU A 245 -14.34 -15.80 -4.56
CA LEU A 245 -14.72 -16.80 -3.56
C LEU A 245 -13.56 -17.11 -2.60
N PRO A 246 -13.84 -17.40 -1.31
CA PRO A 246 -12.81 -17.74 -0.33
C PRO A 246 -11.99 -18.96 -0.77
N LYS A 247 -10.78 -19.09 -0.22
CA LYS A 247 -9.86 -20.20 -0.58
C LYS A 247 -10.49 -21.56 -0.33
N GLU A 248 -11.26 -21.67 0.74
CA GLU A 248 -11.98 -22.87 1.20
C GLU A 248 -13.19 -23.19 0.32
N ALA A 249 -13.64 -22.26 -0.54
CA ALA A 249 -14.75 -22.53 -1.46
C ALA A 249 -14.38 -23.68 -2.41
N PRO A 250 -15.34 -24.57 -2.72
CA PRO A 250 -15.08 -25.77 -3.50
C PRO A 250 -14.52 -25.43 -4.88
N MET A 251 -13.61 -26.26 -5.37
CA MET A 251 -12.93 -26.06 -6.66
C MET A 251 -13.91 -26.13 -7.84
N PHE A 252 -14.92 -27.00 -7.71
CA PHE A 252 -16.01 -27.19 -8.66
C PHE A 252 -17.33 -27.30 -7.88
N GLN A 253 -18.41 -26.72 -8.40
CA GLN A 253 -19.73 -26.84 -7.79
C GLN A 253 -20.84 -26.67 -8.83
N LEU A 254 -21.83 -27.56 -8.79
CA LEU A 254 -23.07 -27.44 -9.55
C LEU A 254 -24.23 -27.23 -8.56
N LYS A 255 -25.07 -26.22 -8.79
CA LYS A 255 -26.26 -25.94 -7.98
C LYS A 255 -27.44 -25.61 -8.89
N ASN A 256 -28.61 -26.18 -8.59
CA ASN A 256 -29.86 -25.73 -9.19
C ASN A 256 -30.29 -24.42 -8.49
N LEU A 257 -30.35 -23.32 -9.24
CA LEU A 257 -30.90 -22.04 -8.75
C LEU A 257 -32.43 -22.02 -8.89
N THR A 258 -32.93 -22.59 -9.99
CA THR A 258 -34.36 -22.82 -10.23
C THR A 258 -34.54 -24.16 -10.95
N LYS A 259 -35.78 -24.55 -11.28
CA LYS A 259 -36.05 -25.75 -12.09
C LYS A 259 -35.36 -25.73 -13.47
N ASN A 260 -35.11 -24.54 -14.02
CA ASN A 260 -34.59 -24.35 -15.37
C ASN A 260 -33.25 -23.59 -15.39
N THR A 261 -32.62 -23.39 -14.22
CA THR A 261 -31.39 -22.60 -14.12
C THR A 261 -30.41 -23.29 -13.19
N GLN A 262 -29.21 -23.53 -13.71
CA GLN A 262 -28.09 -24.08 -12.96
C GLN A 262 -26.96 -23.07 -12.85
N TYR A 263 -26.28 -23.10 -11.72
CA TYR A 263 -25.03 -22.39 -11.48
C TYR A 263 -23.89 -23.40 -11.46
N LEU A 264 -22.90 -23.16 -12.32
CA LEU A 264 -21.67 -23.93 -12.38
C LEU A 264 -20.50 -23.03 -11.97
N LEU A 265 -19.81 -23.44 -10.91
CA LEU A 265 -18.55 -22.84 -10.48
C LEU A 265 -17.37 -23.67 -10.98
N ILE A 266 -16.41 -23.01 -11.61
CA ILE A 266 -15.11 -23.57 -11.99
C ILE A 266 -14.03 -22.59 -11.52
N LYS A 267 -13.29 -22.93 -10.46
CA LYS A 267 -12.24 -22.03 -9.90
C LYS A 267 -10.88 -22.14 -10.59
N ASN A 268 -10.61 -23.21 -11.35
CA ASN A 268 -9.27 -23.47 -11.89
C ASN A 268 -9.33 -24.19 -13.25
N PHE A 269 -8.55 -23.69 -14.22
CA PHE A 269 -8.44 -24.24 -15.58
C PHE A 269 -7.08 -24.91 -15.85
N SER A 270 -6.26 -25.14 -14.81
CA SER A 270 -4.97 -25.79 -14.94
C SER A 270 -5.11 -27.26 -15.32
N ALA A 271 -4.28 -27.71 -16.26
CA ALA A 271 -4.21 -29.10 -16.70
C ALA A 271 -3.28 -29.99 -15.83
N ASN A 272 -2.99 -29.58 -14.59
CA ASN A 272 -2.16 -30.43 -13.72
C ASN A 272 -2.93 -31.69 -13.29
N SER A 273 -2.22 -32.78 -13.04
CA SER A 273 -2.82 -34.10 -12.78
C SER A 273 -3.75 -34.12 -11.54
N PHE A 274 -3.45 -33.33 -10.52
CA PHE A 274 -4.27 -33.23 -9.31
C PHE A 274 -5.61 -32.54 -9.57
N ILE A 275 -5.60 -31.43 -10.32
CA ILE A 275 -6.79 -30.67 -10.69
C ILE A 275 -7.66 -31.46 -11.67
N VAL A 276 -7.04 -32.13 -12.66
CA VAL A 276 -7.74 -32.99 -13.62
C VAL A 276 -8.46 -34.13 -12.90
N LYS A 277 -7.83 -34.77 -11.91
CA LYS A 277 -8.46 -35.83 -11.13
C LYS A 277 -9.71 -35.33 -10.38
N GLN A 278 -9.63 -34.15 -9.77
CA GLN A 278 -10.77 -33.55 -9.07
C GLN A 278 -11.90 -33.15 -10.04
N SER A 279 -11.56 -32.61 -11.21
CA SER A 279 -12.53 -32.26 -12.25
C SER A 279 -13.28 -33.49 -12.75
N ASN A 280 -12.57 -34.59 -13.02
CA ASN A 280 -13.21 -35.84 -13.45
C ASN A 280 -14.14 -36.42 -12.38
N ALA A 281 -13.73 -36.40 -11.11
CA ALA A 281 -14.59 -36.85 -10.01
C ALA A 281 -15.86 -35.99 -9.88
N PHE A 282 -15.74 -34.67 -10.08
CA PHE A 282 -16.88 -33.76 -10.08
C PHE A 282 -17.85 -34.03 -11.23
N MET A 283 -17.34 -34.27 -12.45
CA MET A 283 -18.17 -34.60 -13.60
C MET A 283 -19.02 -35.86 -13.34
N ILE A 284 -18.39 -36.94 -12.85
CA ILE A 284 -19.09 -38.19 -12.52
C ILE A 284 -20.16 -37.96 -11.45
N ALA A 285 -19.84 -37.23 -10.39
CA ALA A 285 -20.76 -36.97 -9.29
C ALA A 285 -21.91 -35.99 -9.66
N SER A 286 -21.82 -35.32 -10.81
CA SER A 286 -22.80 -34.33 -11.27
C SER A 286 -23.67 -34.85 -12.42
N GLU A 287 -23.49 -36.12 -12.82
CA GLU A 287 -24.40 -36.76 -13.78
C GLU A 287 -25.78 -36.92 -13.13
N PRO A 288 -26.87 -36.50 -13.80
CA PRO A 288 -28.21 -36.79 -13.33
C PRO A 288 -28.47 -38.30 -13.42
N ASP A 289 -29.03 -38.89 -12.36
CA ASP A 289 -29.63 -40.22 -12.39
C ASP A 289 -30.75 -40.31 -13.44
#